data_AF-T1E138-F1
#
_entry.id   AF-T1E138-F1
#
_cell.length_a   1.000
_cell.length_b   1.000
_cell.length_c   1.000
_cell.angle_alpha   90.00
_cell.angle_beta   90.00
_cell.angle_gamma   90.00
#
_symmetry.space_group_name_H-M   'P 1'
#
loop_
_entity.id
_entity.type
_entity.pdbx_description
1 polymer ?
#
loop_
_entity_poly.entity_id
_entity_poly.type
_entity_poly.pdbx_seq_one_letter_code
_entity_poly.pdbx_strand_id
1 'polypeptide(L)'
;KKFLAVEKHYSDITEDQFDFHSYCLRKMTLRTYVEMLKFQDRLHSHSYFHKAASGAIRCYIKLFDSPIKSQTEEDEEMSKLLPSQKK
;
A
#
# COMPACT_ATOMS: atom_id res chain seq x y z
N LYS A 1 -0.96 -7.58 2.29
CA LYS A 1 -1.20 -6.78 3.52
C LYS A 1 0.02 -5.98 3.99
N LYS A 2 1.23 -6.57 4.13
CA LYS A 2 2.40 -5.84 4.67
C LYS A 2 2.85 -4.60 3.85
N PHE A 3 2.79 -4.65 2.52
CA PHE A 3 3.18 -3.51 1.68
C PHE A 3 2.18 -2.34 1.73
N LEU A 4 0.88 -2.63 1.80
CA LEU A 4 -0.16 -1.60 1.89
C LEU A 4 -0.12 -0.85 3.23
N ALA A 5 0.40 -1.48 4.30
CA ALA A 5 0.60 -0.78 5.57
C ALA A 5 1.66 0.33 5.46
N VAL A 6 2.67 0.15 4.59
CA VAL A 6 3.66 1.19 4.31
C VAL A 6 3.03 2.34 3.54
N GLU A 7 2.22 2.04 2.53
CA GLU A 7 1.50 3.06 1.78
C GLU A 7 0.55 3.86 2.67
N LYS A 8 -0.21 3.19 3.53
CA LYS A 8 -1.06 3.84 4.53
C LYS A 8 -0.27 4.82 5.41
N HIS A 9 0.89 4.41 5.94
CA HIS A 9 1.69 5.29 6.78
C HIS A 9 2.17 6.55 6.04
N TYR A 10 2.45 6.44 4.75
CA TYR A 10 2.85 7.58 3.92
C TYR A 10 1.65 8.49 3.60
N SER A 11 0.45 7.91 3.42
CA SER A 11 -0.80 8.66 3.31
C SER A 11 -1.07 9.47 4.58
N ASP A 12 -0.97 8.82 5.75
CA ASP A 12 -1.17 9.49 7.05
C ASP A 12 -0.20 10.68 7.21
N ILE A 13 1.09 10.52 6.87
CA ILE A 13 2.07 11.62 6.88
C ILE A 13 1.67 12.76 5.93
N THR A 14 1.12 12.43 4.76
CA THR A 14 0.70 13.44 3.77
C THR A 14 -0.53 14.19 4.26
N GLU A 15 -1.49 13.50 4.85
CA GLU A 15 -2.71 14.09 5.43
C GLU A 15 -2.37 15.04 6.59
N ASP A 16 -1.43 14.66 7.46
CA ASP A 16 -0.96 15.49 8.58
C ASP A 16 -0.44 16.87 8.11
N GLN A 17 0.05 16.99 6.87
CA GLN A 17 0.51 18.26 6.29
C GLN A 17 -0.56 19.35 6.37
N PHE A 18 -1.82 18.98 6.19
CA PHE A 18 -2.92 19.93 6.07
C PHE A 18 -3.09 20.78 7.33
N ASP A 19 -3.06 20.13 8.51
CA ASP A 19 -3.19 20.79 9.81
C ASP A 19 -1.97 21.68 10.12
N PHE A 20 -0.80 21.30 9.61
CA PHE A 20 0.43 22.05 9.82
C PHE A 20 0.47 23.38 9.06
N HIS A 21 -0.24 23.51 7.93
CA HIS A 21 -0.28 24.78 7.17
C HIS A 21 -0.76 25.95 8.05
N SER A 22 -1.92 25.79 8.69
CA SER A 22 -2.47 26.84 9.55
C SER A 22 -1.77 26.92 10.91
N TYR A 23 -1.37 25.77 11.46
CA TYR A 23 -0.67 25.72 12.75
C TYR A 23 0.66 26.47 12.72
N CYS A 24 1.52 26.20 11.74
CA CYS A 24 2.85 26.79 11.66
C CYS A 24 2.81 28.30 11.40
N LEU A 25 1.87 28.78 10.59
CA LEU A 25 1.64 30.20 10.39
C LEU A 25 1.22 30.88 11.69
N ARG A 26 0.24 30.31 12.41
CA ARG A 26 -0.24 30.84 13.69
C ARG A 26 0.83 30.83 14.79
N LYS A 27 1.69 29.81 14.81
CA LYS A 27 2.77 29.67 15.80
C LYS A 27 4.08 30.32 15.38
N MET A 28 4.12 30.94 14.19
CA MET A 28 5.31 31.60 13.63
C MET A 28 6.53 30.67 13.50
N THR A 29 6.30 29.37 13.27
CA THR A 29 7.35 28.35 13.09
C THR A 29 7.67 28.14 11.60
N LEU A 30 7.91 29.24 10.87
CA LEU A 30 8.01 29.24 9.41
C LEU A 30 9.21 28.46 8.86
N ARG A 31 10.34 28.44 9.58
CA ARG A 31 11.53 27.67 9.16
C ARG A 31 11.23 26.17 9.08
N THR A 32 10.69 25.62 10.15
CA THR A 32 10.33 24.19 10.24
C THR A 32 9.18 23.84 9.29
N TYR A 33 8.28 24.79 9.02
CA TYR A 33 7.23 24.61 8.02
C TYR A 33 7.81 24.42 6.61
N VAL A 34 8.74 25.28 6.19
CA VAL A 34 9.41 25.13 4.88
C VAL A 34 10.24 23.84 4.81
N GLU A 35 10.89 23.44 5.90
CA GLU A 35 11.58 22.16 5.98
C GLU A 35 10.63 20.97 5.82
N MET A 36 9.47 21.01 6.48
CA MET A 36 8.40 20.01 6.33
C MET A 36 7.89 19.95 4.88
N LEU A 37 7.63 21.08 4.23
CA LEU A 37 7.21 21.10 2.81
C LEU A 37 8.24 20.41 1.90
N LYS A 38 9.53 20.76 2.05
CA LYS A 38 10.62 20.13 1.28
C LYS A 38 10.76 18.64 1.55
N PHE A 39 10.47 18.19 2.78
CA PHE A 39 10.43 16.78 3.12
C PHE A 39 9.26 16.07 2.42
N GLN A 40 8.06 16.66 2.48
CA GLN A 40 6.85 16.11 1.86
C GLN A 40 6.99 15.97 0.33
N ASP A 41 7.59 16.95 -0.35
CA ASP A 41 7.90 16.89 -1.80
C ASP A 41 8.74 15.67 -2.19
N ARG A 42 9.49 15.11 -1.25
CA ARG A 42 10.41 13.98 -1.45
C ARG A 42 9.98 12.74 -0.69
N LEU A 43 8.79 12.73 -0.08
CA LEU A 43 8.35 11.66 0.80
C LEU A 43 8.47 10.29 0.11
N HIS A 44 7.91 10.14 -1.09
CA HIS A 44 7.95 8.87 -1.84
C HIS A 44 9.31 8.48 -2.41
N SER A 45 10.30 9.38 -2.41
CA SER A 45 11.65 9.07 -2.91
C SER A 45 12.46 8.17 -1.96
N HIS A 46 11.98 7.96 -0.74
CA HIS A 46 12.67 7.17 0.28
C HIS A 46 12.70 5.68 -0.10
N SER A 47 13.85 5.05 0.14
CA SER A 47 14.09 3.65 -0.23
C SER A 47 13.08 2.67 0.41
N TYR A 48 12.51 3.00 1.57
CA TYR A 48 11.46 2.22 2.22
C TYR A 48 10.19 2.15 1.37
N PHE A 49 9.73 3.28 0.83
CA PHE A 49 8.58 3.32 -0.06
C PHE A 49 8.85 2.54 -1.35
N HIS A 50 10.02 2.76 -1.97
CA HIS A 50 10.40 2.03 -3.19
C HIS A 50 10.39 0.51 -3.00
N LYS A 51 10.92 0.01 -1.87
CA LYS A 51 10.91 -1.43 -1.55
C LYS A 51 9.49 -1.95 -1.41
N ALA A 52 8.62 -1.23 -0.71
CA ALA A 52 7.23 -1.62 -0.52
C ALA A 52 6.43 -1.59 -1.83
N ALA A 53 6.55 -0.51 -2.61
CA ALA A 53 5.92 -0.35 -3.91
C ALA A 53 6.36 -1.45 -4.89
N SER A 54 7.66 -1.71 -4.98
CA SER A 54 8.19 -2.80 -5.82
C SER A 54 7.65 -4.17 -5.40
N GLY A 55 7.52 -4.41 -4.10
CA GLY A 55 6.92 -5.62 -3.56
C GLY A 55 5.43 -5.76 -3.92
N ALA A 56 4.67 -4.68 -3.76
CA ALA A 56 3.25 -4.65 -4.12
C ALA A 56 3.03 -4.87 -5.63
N ILE A 57 3.79 -4.19 -6.49
CA ILE A 57 3.72 -4.33 -7.95
C ILE A 57 3.96 -5.80 -8.36
N ARG A 58 5.00 -6.45 -7.82
CA ARG A 58 5.25 -7.87 -8.08
C ARG A 58 4.09 -8.77 -7.66
N CYS A 59 3.46 -8.49 -6.52
CA CYS A 59 2.28 -9.24 -6.09
C CYS A 59 1.10 -9.04 -7.04
N TYR A 60 0.86 -7.80 -7.51
CA TYR A 60 -0.22 -7.52 -8.46
C TYR A 60 0.01 -8.17 -9.82
N ILE A 61 1.23 -8.12 -10.36
CA ILE A 61 1.58 -8.81 -11.60
C ILE A 61 1.35 -10.32 -11.45
N LYS A 62 1.84 -10.94 -10.36
CA LYS A 62 1.63 -12.36 -10.12
C LYS A 62 0.14 -12.73 -10.01
N LEU A 63 -0.67 -11.87 -9.38
CA LEU A 63 -2.12 -12.07 -9.27
C LEU A 63 -2.81 -11.97 -10.62
N PHE A 64 -2.32 -11.11 -11.51
CA PHE A 64 -2.82 -10.99 -12.87
C PHE A 64 -2.43 -12.21 -13.73
N ASP A 65 -1.15 -12.62 -13.69
CA ASP A 65 -0.62 -13.75 -14.47
C ASP A 65 -1.16 -15.11 -13.98
N SER A 66 -1.47 -15.21 -12.69
CA SER A 66 -2.06 -16.40 -12.06
C SER A 66 -3.17 -15.97 -11.12
N PRO A 67 -4.38 -15.73 -11.68
CA PRO A 67 -5.56 -15.44 -10.87
C PRO A 67 -5.75 -16.54 -9.84
N ILE A 68 -6.07 -16.16 -8.61
CA ILE A 68 -6.49 -17.11 -7.61
C ILE A 68 -7.80 -17.71 -8.14
N LYS A 69 -7.81 -19.02 -8.44
CA LYS A 69 -9.06 -19.75 -8.68
C LYS A 69 -9.96 -19.46 -7.49
N SER A 70 -11.15 -18.95 -7.75
CA SER A 70 -12.08 -18.67 -6.67
C SER A 70 -12.31 -19.96 -5.86
N GLN A 71 -12.52 -19.87 -4.53
CA GLN A 71 -12.93 -21.04 -3.72
C GLN A 71 -14.11 -21.77 -4.35
N THR A 72 -14.96 -21.02 -5.07
CA THR A 72 -16.07 -21.52 -5.89
C THR A 72 -15.62 -22.44 -7.03
N GLU A 73 -14.51 -22.16 -7.71
CA GLU A 73 -13.94 -23.02 -8.77
C GLU A 73 -13.27 -24.28 -8.21
N GLU A 74 -12.64 -24.20 -7.05
CA GLU A 74 -12.05 -25.37 -6.37
C GLU A 74 -13.14 -26.30 -5.82
N ASP A 75 -14.22 -25.75 -5.23
CA ASP A 75 -15.40 -26.52 -4.80
C ASP A 75 -16.17 -27.11 -5.99
N GLU A 76 -16.21 -26.42 -7.13
CA GLU A 76 -16.77 -26.95 -8.38
C GLU A 76 -15.91 -28.04 -9.03
N GLU A 77 -14.58 -27.91 -9.03
CA GLU A 77 -13.67 -28.98 -9.50
C GLU A 77 -13.76 -30.22 -8.59
N MET A 78 -13.88 -30.03 -7.27
CA MET A 78 -13.96 -31.12 -6.29
C MET A 78 -15.32 -31.83 -6.30
N SER A 79 -16.39 -31.14 -6.71
CA SER A 79 -17.71 -31.73 -6.94
C SER A 79 -17.84 -32.45 -8.29
N LYS A 80 -17.02 -32.08 -9.30
CA LYS A 80 -16.94 -32.77 -10.61
C LYS A 80 -16.06 -34.04 -10.61
N LEU A 81 -15.31 -34.31 -9.54
CA LEU A 81 -14.53 -35.55 -9.38
C LEU A 81 -15.42 -36.77 -9.10
N LEU A 82 -15.18 -37.87 -9.83
CA LEU A 82 -15.83 -39.17 -9.64
C LEU A 82 -15.60 -39.70 -8.21
N PRO A 83 -16.57 -40.44 -7.60
CA PRO A 83 -16.49 -40.90 -6.21
C PRO A 83 -15.24 -41.70 -5.86
N SER A 84 -14.62 -42.37 -6.84
CA SER A 84 -13.38 -43.15 -6.69
C SER A 84 -12.13 -42.30 -6.47
N GLN A 85 -12.19 -40.98 -6.70
CA GLN A 85 -11.05 -40.06 -6.65
C GLN A 85 -11.10 -39.15 -5.41
N LYS A 86 -12.17 -39.23 -4.61
CA LYS A 86 -12.29 -38.54 -3.32
C LYS A 86 -11.64 -39.42 -2.24
N LYS A 87 -10.35 -39.23 -1.98
CA LYS A 87 -9.63 -39.87 -0.87
C LYS A 87 -8.81 -38.84 -0.12
#